data_AF-H8MF39-F1
#
_entry.id   AF-H8MF39-F1
#
_cell.length_a   1.000
_cell.length_b   1.000
_cell.length_c   1.000
_cell.angle_alpha   90.00
_cell.angle_beta   90.00
_cell.angle_gamma   90.00
#
_symmetry.space_group_name_H-M   'P 1'
#
loop_
_entity.id
_entity.type
_entity.pdbx_description
1 polymer ?
#
loop_
_entity_poly.entity_id
_entity_poly.type
_entity_poly.pdbx_seq_one_letter_code
_entity_poly.pdbx_strand_id
1 'polypeptide(L)'
;MSAVVAGVCLLVELGLGVALLVGTFFTLAFSSESYRHSATPLHQALNGLAFVLAVLPLLLTLWVGWRRFLSDRPFDSVPLGMGLPMVALVACAVTAALSIMGGEWSTSRHRARQEQEARLALRAAVEGGAVDKACDLVAADPRASAEDMRRCRAFIESRPNAEARWTQLTKFADERGGFNTWHLGQTGLAPDWEWGKAVPVIRHDQEWFLRTFYETWLARTQDLPTLDDLGRLQLALQTSTRYLGWDARAVETLRTQVLPTLSARLDAQDARLRALPGMDPWVLDAIRDRMQSLLTRPDEGVEPLPPLPGTPSPGDIGVARLDDTGALDLWLRATPTSGDFGDVYVRRASYDSEYEKWLKYLGPLRPGEPRFIPAP
;
A
#
# COMPACT_ATOMS: atom_id res chain seq x y z
N MET A 1 -55.03 -4.79 -18.69
CA MET A 1 -54.28 -3.88 -17.78
C MET A 1 -54.88 -2.49 -17.91
N SER A 2 -55.27 -1.82 -16.81
CA SER A 2 -55.85 -0.47 -16.90
C SER A 2 -54.78 0.58 -17.23
N ALA A 3 -55.17 1.70 -17.86
CA ALA A 3 -54.25 2.78 -18.22
C ALA A 3 -53.47 3.34 -17.01
N VAL A 4 -54.09 3.30 -15.83
CA VAL A 4 -53.48 3.69 -14.55
C VAL A 4 -52.33 2.77 -14.17
N VAL A 5 -52.52 1.44 -14.24
CA VAL A 5 -51.47 0.46 -13.92
C VAL A 5 -50.30 0.59 -14.90
N ALA A 6 -50.57 0.82 -16.19
CA ALA A 6 -49.55 1.06 -17.19
C ALA A 6 -48.73 2.34 -16.93
N GLY A 7 -49.41 3.42 -16.51
CA GLY A 7 -48.74 4.67 -16.17
C GLY A 7 -47.84 4.53 -14.94
N VAL A 8 -48.27 3.80 -13.92
CA VAL A 8 -47.45 3.52 -12.72
C VAL A 8 -46.21 2.70 -13.08
N CYS A 9 -46.32 1.65 -13.89
CA CYS A 9 -45.18 0.85 -14.32
C CYS A 9 -44.14 1.68 -15.08
N LEU A 10 -44.58 2.55 -16.01
CA LEU A 10 -43.68 3.42 -16.77
C LEU A 10 -42.98 4.47 -15.89
N LEU A 11 -43.64 5.00 -14.86
CA LEU A 11 -43.01 5.91 -13.91
C LEU A 11 -41.94 5.21 -13.07
N VAL A 12 -42.18 3.96 -12.67
CA VAL A 12 -41.18 3.13 -11.97
C VAL A 12 -39.98 2.86 -12.87
N GLU A 13 -40.19 2.47 -14.12
CA GLU A 13 -39.13 2.25 -15.11
C GLU A 13 -38.31 3.51 -15.38
N LEU A 14 -38.97 4.66 -15.49
CA LEU A 14 -38.29 5.95 -15.66
C LEU A 14 -37.45 6.29 -14.43
N GLY A 15 -37.99 6.11 -13.22
CA GLY A 15 -37.27 6.32 -11.97
C GLY A 15 -36.03 5.43 -11.86
N LEU A 16 -36.14 4.15 -12.23
CA LEU A 16 -35.00 3.22 -12.27
C LEU A 16 -33.97 3.62 -13.33
N GLY A 17 -34.40 4.07 -14.52
CA GLY A 17 -33.50 4.57 -15.55
C GLY A 17 -32.73 5.81 -15.10
N VAL A 18 -33.39 6.74 -14.40
CA VAL A 18 -32.73 7.93 -13.84
C VAL A 18 -31.75 7.52 -12.74
N ALA A 19 -32.12 6.57 -11.88
CA ALA A 19 -31.23 6.06 -10.85
C ALA A 19 -29.97 5.40 -11.44
N LEU A 20 -30.12 4.62 -12.53
CA LEU A 20 -28.98 4.04 -13.24
C LEU A 20 -28.06 5.11 -13.84
N LEU A 21 -28.63 6.13 -14.48
CA LEU A 21 -27.85 7.25 -15.04
C LEU A 21 -27.09 8.02 -13.96
N VAL A 22 -27.77 8.36 -12.87
CA VAL A 22 -27.17 9.07 -11.72
C VAL A 22 -26.08 8.22 -11.08
N GLY A 23 -26.35 6.92 -10.83
CA GLY A 23 -25.36 6.00 -10.28
C GLY A 23 -24.13 5.88 -11.18
N THR A 24 -24.32 5.71 -12.49
CA THR A 24 -23.22 5.64 -13.47
C THR A 24 -22.43 6.95 -13.51
N PHE A 25 -23.11 8.10 -13.48
CA PHE A 25 -22.44 9.40 -13.41
C PHE A 25 -21.55 9.53 -12.17
N PHE A 26 -22.07 9.15 -10.99
CA PHE A 26 -21.29 9.18 -9.75
C PHE A 26 -20.11 8.20 -9.81
N THR A 27 -20.30 6.97 -10.30
CA THR A 27 -19.20 6.01 -10.44
C THR A 27 -18.11 6.50 -11.41
N LEU A 28 -18.49 7.17 -12.50
CA LEU A 28 -17.55 7.74 -13.45
C LEU A 28 -16.83 8.99 -12.88
N ALA A 29 -17.56 9.85 -12.18
CA ALA A 29 -17.03 11.06 -11.55
C ALA A 29 -16.08 10.75 -10.38
N PHE A 30 -16.36 9.68 -9.63
CA PHE A 30 -15.53 9.20 -8.52
C PHE A 30 -14.64 8.02 -8.91
N SER A 31 -14.55 7.68 -10.19
CA SER A 31 -13.60 6.66 -10.64
C SER A 31 -12.19 7.12 -10.27
N SER A 32 -11.55 6.31 -9.42
CA SER A 32 -10.26 6.64 -8.80
C SER A 32 -9.15 6.94 -9.81
N GLU A 33 -9.31 6.51 -11.07
CA GLU A 33 -8.29 6.63 -12.10
C GLU A 33 -8.49 7.80 -13.07
N SER A 34 -9.74 8.25 -13.28
CA SER A 34 -10.00 9.50 -14.02
C SER A 34 -9.44 10.69 -13.24
N TYR A 35 -9.55 10.64 -11.91
CA TYR A 35 -8.99 11.63 -10.98
C TYR A 35 -7.45 11.64 -10.96
N ARG A 36 -6.80 10.51 -11.27
CA ARG A 36 -5.34 10.34 -11.22
C ARG A 36 -4.64 10.57 -12.58
N HIS A 37 -5.33 11.13 -13.58
CA HIS A 37 -4.79 11.38 -14.93
C HIS A 37 -4.09 10.17 -15.59
N SER A 38 -4.48 8.94 -15.25
CA SER A 38 -3.84 7.69 -15.71
C SER A 38 -4.77 6.80 -16.53
N ALA A 39 -5.87 7.37 -17.04
CA ALA A 39 -6.83 6.66 -17.86
C ALA A 39 -6.23 6.27 -19.22
N THR A 40 -6.23 4.98 -19.54
CA THR A 40 -5.88 4.49 -20.87
C THR A 40 -6.98 4.83 -21.89
N PRO A 41 -6.68 4.83 -23.21
CA PRO A 41 -7.71 5.02 -24.24
C PRO A 41 -8.84 3.99 -24.13
N LEU A 42 -8.52 2.74 -23.74
CA LEU A 42 -9.49 1.68 -23.52
C LEU A 42 -10.40 1.97 -22.32
N HIS A 43 -9.85 2.48 -21.22
CA HIS A 43 -10.63 2.89 -20.06
C HIS A 43 -11.60 4.03 -20.40
N GLN A 44 -11.15 5.02 -21.17
CA GLN A 44 -12.03 6.10 -21.66
C GLN A 44 -13.14 5.56 -22.57
N ALA A 45 -12.82 4.63 -23.48
CA ALA A 45 -13.80 4.01 -24.37
C ALA A 45 -14.86 3.19 -23.59
N LEU A 46 -14.45 2.42 -22.59
CA LEU A 46 -15.34 1.62 -21.75
C LEU A 46 -16.21 2.50 -20.83
N ASN A 47 -15.66 3.60 -20.30
CA ASN A 47 -16.43 4.58 -19.55
C ASN A 47 -17.47 5.29 -20.45
N GLY A 48 -17.09 5.63 -21.69
CA GLY A 48 -18.02 6.17 -22.68
C GLY A 48 -19.13 5.17 -23.02
N LEU A 49 -18.79 3.89 -23.19
CA LEU A 49 -19.77 2.82 -23.40
C LEU A 49 -20.72 2.68 -22.21
N ALA A 50 -20.22 2.68 -20.98
CA ALA A 50 -21.04 2.62 -19.77
C ALA A 50 -22.03 3.79 -19.68
N PHE A 51 -21.59 5.01 -20.04
CA PHE A 51 -22.47 6.18 -20.10
C PHE A 51 -23.58 6.02 -21.15
N VAL A 52 -23.24 5.59 -22.37
CA VAL A 52 -24.22 5.36 -23.45
C VAL A 52 -25.25 4.30 -23.02
N LEU A 53 -24.79 3.22 -22.38
CA LEU A 53 -25.66 2.17 -21.85
C LEU A 53 -26.58 2.67 -20.74
N ALA A 54 -26.15 3.61 -19.90
CA ALA A 54 -27.00 4.18 -18.86
C ALA A 54 -28.11 5.11 -19.42
N VAL A 55 -27.86 5.76 -20.57
CA VAL A 55 -28.84 6.65 -21.25
C VAL A 55 -29.86 5.87 -22.07
N LEU A 56 -29.49 4.73 -22.64
CA LEU A 56 -30.32 3.98 -23.58
C LEU A 56 -31.69 3.52 -23.01
N PRO A 57 -31.78 2.99 -21.77
CA PRO A 57 -33.06 2.65 -21.14
C PRO A 57 -33.98 3.86 -20.98
N LEU A 58 -33.45 5.04 -20.66
CA LEU A 58 -34.25 6.26 -20.51
C LEU A 58 -34.91 6.66 -21.84
N LEU A 59 -34.14 6.66 -22.93
CA LEU A 59 -34.67 6.97 -24.27
C LEU A 59 -35.75 5.97 -24.68
N LEU A 60 -35.54 4.69 -24.37
CA LEU A 60 -36.46 3.61 -24.70
C LEU A 60 -37.77 3.72 -23.88
N THR A 61 -37.68 3.97 -22.56
CA THR A 61 -38.85 4.19 -21.70
C THR A 61 -39.66 5.43 -22.14
N LEU A 62 -38.98 6.53 -22.49
CA LEU A 62 -39.62 7.74 -23.03
C LEU A 62 -40.34 7.47 -24.35
N TRP A 63 -39.71 6.71 -25.26
CA TRP A 63 -40.30 6.33 -26.54
C TRP A 63 -41.54 5.44 -26.36
N VAL A 64 -41.49 4.46 -25.46
CA VAL A 64 -42.64 3.61 -25.13
C VAL A 64 -43.76 4.45 -24.52
N GLY A 65 -43.45 5.37 -23.60
CA GLY A 65 -44.43 6.29 -23.00
C GLY A 65 -45.11 7.19 -24.03
N TRP A 66 -44.34 7.81 -24.93
CA TRP A 66 -44.85 8.62 -26.04
C TRP A 66 -45.80 7.81 -26.92
N ARG A 67 -45.38 6.61 -27.35
CA ARG A 67 -46.20 5.76 -28.23
C ARG A 67 -47.48 5.28 -27.54
N ARG A 68 -47.45 5.09 -26.21
CA ARG A 68 -48.58 4.56 -25.44
C ARG A 68 -49.66 5.60 -25.15
N PHE A 69 -49.25 6.84 -24.85
CA PHE A 69 -50.16 7.86 -24.33
C PHE A 69 -50.36 9.07 -25.26
N LEU A 70 -49.44 9.31 -26.20
CA LEU A 70 -49.40 10.53 -27.01
C LEU A 70 -49.51 10.26 -28.52
N SER A 71 -49.47 9.00 -28.95
CA SER A 71 -49.60 8.63 -30.36
C SER A 71 -50.96 7.99 -30.66
N ASP A 72 -51.63 8.47 -31.71
CA ASP A 72 -52.92 7.95 -32.18
C ASP A 72 -52.84 6.58 -32.91
N ARG A 73 -51.68 5.91 -32.87
CA ARG A 73 -51.44 4.66 -33.62
C ARG A 73 -51.84 3.41 -32.81
N PRO A 74 -52.53 2.43 -33.42
CA PRO A 74 -52.93 1.20 -32.74
C PRO A 74 -51.72 0.33 -32.34
N PHE A 75 -51.80 -0.24 -31.12
CA PHE A 75 -50.71 -0.93 -30.42
C PHE A 75 -50.33 -2.28 -31.05
N ASP A 76 -51.22 -2.87 -31.84
CA ASP A 76 -51.04 -4.21 -32.45
C ASP A 76 -49.84 -4.30 -33.41
N SER A 77 -49.21 -3.17 -33.74
CA SER A 77 -48.01 -3.07 -34.57
C SER A 77 -46.68 -3.21 -33.82
N VAL A 78 -46.69 -3.42 -32.48
CA VAL A 78 -45.46 -3.56 -31.68
C VAL A 78 -45.47 -4.86 -30.87
N PRO A 79 -44.60 -5.82 -31.20
CA PRO A 79 -44.55 -7.10 -30.49
C PRO A 79 -43.87 -7.01 -29.10
N LEU A 80 -43.70 -5.82 -28.53
CA LEU A 80 -42.86 -5.57 -27.36
C LEU A 80 -43.69 -4.86 -26.28
N GLY A 81 -44.26 -5.63 -25.36
CA GLY A 81 -44.99 -5.10 -24.19
C GLY A 81 -44.08 -4.37 -23.19
N MET A 82 -44.68 -3.88 -22.10
CA MET A 82 -43.99 -3.14 -21.01
C MET A 82 -42.80 -3.87 -20.36
N GLY A 83 -42.54 -5.15 -20.65
CA GLY A 83 -41.33 -5.84 -20.19
C GLY A 83 -40.05 -5.43 -20.91
N LEU A 84 -40.12 -4.84 -22.12
CA LEU A 84 -38.93 -4.49 -22.90
C LEU A 84 -38.05 -3.42 -22.22
N PRO A 85 -38.58 -2.29 -21.71
CA PRO A 85 -37.78 -1.33 -20.96
C PRO A 85 -37.09 -1.93 -19.73
N MET A 86 -37.78 -2.80 -18.99
CA MET A 86 -37.18 -3.49 -17.85
C MET A 86 -36.05 -4.43 -18.25
N VAL A 87 -36.23 -5.24 -19.29
CA VAL A 87 -35.18 -6.14 -19.80
C VAL A 87 -34.00 -5.34 -20.35
N ALA A 88 -34.26 -4.27 -21.09
CA ALA A 88 -33.23 -3.38 -21.61
C ALA A 88 -32.47 -2.69 -20.46
N LEU A 89 -33.16 -2.24 -19.42
CA LEU A 89 -32.56 -1.62 -18.24
C LEU A 89 -31.63 -2.59 -17.52
N VAL A 90 -32.08 -3.82 -17.24
CA VAL A 90 -31.25 -4.84 -16.58
C VAL A 90 -30.03 -5.19 -17.44
N ALA A 91 -30.20 -5.41 -18.74
CA ALA A 91 -29.10 -5.71 -19.65
C ALA A 91 -28.09 -4.55 -19.75
N CYS A 92 -28.57 -3.32 -19.85
CA CYS A 92 -27.73 -2.13 -19.88
C CYS A 92 -26.98 -1.92 -18.56
N ALA A 93 -27.64 -2.13 -17.42
CA ALA A 93 -27.02 -2.00 -16.11
C ALA A 93 -25.87 -3.01 -15.91
N VAL A 94 -26.10 -4.28 -16.24
CA VAL A 94 -25.06 -5.33 -16.15
C VAL A 94 -23.89 -5.01 -17.09
N THR A 95 -24.17 -4.61 -18.33
CA THR A 95 -23.13 -4.32 -19.33
C THR A 95 -22.33 -3.06 -18.97
N ALA A 96 -22.99 -2.03 -18.42
CA ALA A 96 -22.33 -0.82 -17.93
C ALA A 96 -21.41 -1.13 -16.75
N ALA A 97 -21.87 -1.94 -15.78
CA ALA A 97 -21.05 -2.39 -14.66
C ALA A 97 -19.81 -3.17 -15.13
N LEU A 98 -19.97 -4.13 -16.05
CA LEU A 98 -18.85 -4.87 -16.64
C LEU A 98 -17.87 -3.97 -17.39
N SER A 99 -18.37 -2.93 -18.07
CA SER A 99 -17.53 -1.98 -18.79
C SER A 99 -16.68 -1.16 -17.83
N ILE A 100 -17.26 -0.68 -16.73
CA ILE A 100 -16.53 0.06 -15.67
C ILE A 100 -15.44 -0.84 -15.05
N MET A 101 -15.81 -2.05 -14.62
CA MET A 101 -14.85 -3.01 -14.03
C MET A 101 -13.75 -3.39 -15.01
N GLY A 102 -14.09 -3.63 -16.28
CA GLY A 102 -13.12 -3.91 -17.34
C GLY A 102 -12.18 -2.73 -17.60
N GLY A 103 -12.71 -1.51 -17.51
CA GLY A 103 -11.97 -0.26 -17.59
C GLY A 103 -10.89 -0.20 -16.52
N GLU A 104 -11.28 -0.28 -15.24
CA GLU A 104 -10.38 -0.23 -14.08
C GLU A 104 -9.35 -1.37 -14.06
N TRP A 105 -9.77 -2.57 -14.50
CA TRP A 105 -8.86 -3.71 -14.58
C TRP A 105 -7.78 -3.52 -15.67
N SER A 106 -8.16 -2.93 -16.81
CA SER A 106 -7.23 -2.73 -17.93
C SER A 106 -6.13 -1.73 -17.63
N THR A 107 -6.48 -0.62 -16.99
CA THR A 107 -5.59 0.44 -16.50
C THR A 107 -4.70 -0.05 -15.37
N SER A 108 -5.26 -0.78 -14.40
CA SER A 108 -4.49 -1.42 -13.34
C SER A 108 -3.41 -2.36 -13.92
N ARG A 109 -3.76 -3.20 -14.89
CA ARG A 109 -2.80 -4.06 -15.60
C ARG A 109 -1.78 -3.28 -16.42
N HIS A 110 -2.20 -2.20 -17.10
CA HIS A 110 -1.29 -1.38 -17.87
C HIS A 110 -0.25 -0.68 -16.97
N ARG A 111 -0.70 -0.14 -15.83
CA ARG A 111 0.17 0.46 -14.82
C ARG A 111 1.15 -0.57 -14.26
N ALA A 112 0.67 -1.76 -13.90
CA ALA A 112 1.53 -2.84 -13.42
C ALA A 112 2.62 -3.21 -14.45
N ARG A 113 2.29 -3.22 -15.75
CA ARG A 113 3.27 -3.44 -16.82
C ARG A 113 4.26 -2.29 -16.94
N GLN A 114 3.80 -1.04 -16.93
CA GLN A 114 4.67 0.14 -16.99
C GLN A 114 5.62 0.19 -15.79
N GLU A 115 5.13 -0.09 -14.58
CA GLU A 115 5.96 -0.17 -13.38
C GLU A 115 7.00 -1.29 -13.50
N GLN A 116 6.60 -2.46 -14.02
CA GLN A 116 7.52 -3.56 -14.25
C GLN A 116 8.59 -3.21 -15.29
N GLU A 117 8.21 -2.61 -16.41
CA GLU A 117 9.14 -2.13 -17.46
C GLU A 117 10.09 -1.06 -16.90
N ALA A 118 9.59 -0.12 -16.10
CA ALA A 118 10.39 0.91 -15.45
C ALA A 118 11.39 0.30 -14.45
N ARG A 119 10.97 -0.69 -13.64
CA ARG A 119 11.86 -1.43 -12.74
C ARG A 119 12.94 -2.19 -13.50
N LEU A 120 12.59 -2.87 -14.59
CA LEU A 120 13.55 -3.59 -15.44
C LEU A 120 14.55 -2.63 -16.10
N ALA A 121 14.08 -1.49 -16.60
CA ALA A 121 14.95 -0.46 -17.18
C ALA A 121 15.89 0.15 -16.12
N LEU A 122 15.39 0.38 -14.91
CA LEU A 122 16.17 0.88 -13.78
C LEU A 122 17.26 -0.12 -13.37
N ARG A 123 16.88 -1.41 -13.27
CA ARG A 123 17.81 -2.51 -13.02
C ARG A 123 18.91 -2.56 -14.08
N ALA A 124 18.54 -2.56 -15.36
CA ALA A 124 19.49 -2.59 -16.47
C ALA A 124 20.44 -1.38 -16.45
N ALA A 125 19.95 -0.19 -16.06
CA ALA A 125 20.80 0.98 -15.93
C ALA A 125 21.84 0.85 -14.80
N VAL A 126 21.43 0.34 -13.63
CA VAL A 126 22.34 0.12 -12.49
C VAL A 126 23.36 -0.98 -12.80
N GLU A 127 22.94 -2.06 -13.47
CA GLU A 127 23.85 -3.11 -13.95
C GLU A 127 24.80 -2.60 -15.04
N GLY A 128 24.34 -1.66 -15.87
CA GLY A 128 25.16 -0.93 -16.85
C GLY A 128 26.08 0.14 -16.26
N GLY A 129 26.12 0.32 -14.93
CA GLY A 129 27.05 1.20 -14.23
C GLY A 129 26.50 2.57 -13.80
N ALA A 130 25.19 2.81 -13.90
CA ALA A 130 24.57 4.05 -13.41
C ALA A 130 24.46 4.06 -11.87
N VAL A 131 25.56 4.45 -11.20
CA VAL A 131 25.65 4.45 -9.72
C VAL A 131 24.65 5.40 -9.07
N ASP A 132 24.32 6.51 -9.73
CA ASP A 132 23.37 7.52 -9.26
C ASP A 132 21.93 6.99 -9.10
N LYS A 133 21.61 5.89 -9.80
CA LYS A 133 20.31 5.23 -9.77
C LYS A 133 20.22 4.07 -8.78
N ALA A 134 21.32 3.75 -8.09
CA ALA A 134 21.36 2.61 -7.17
C ALA A 134 20.32 2.75 -6.04
N CYS A 135 20.17 3.94 -5.47
CA CYS A 135 19.18 4.17 -4.41
C CYS A 135 17.73 4.16 -4.93
N ASP A 136 17.50 4.61 -6.18
CA ASP A 136 16.18 4.50 -6.80
C ASP A 136 15.78 3.03 -7.02
N LEU A 137 16.75 2.18 -7.41
CA LEU A 137 16.52 0.75 -7.56
C LEU A 137 16.11 0.12 -6.24
N VAL A 138 16.84 0.38 -5.16
CA VAL A 138 16.51 -0.16 -3.83
C VAL A 138 15.13 0.35 -3.36
N ALA A 139 14.80 1.60 -3.64
CA ALA A 139 13.52 2.18 -3.24
C ALA A 139 12.32 1.62 -4.04
N ALA A 140 12.54 1.21 -5.30
CA ALA A 140 11.46 0.83 -6.22
C ALA A 140 11.32 -0.68 -6.46
N ASP A 141 12.38 -1.47 -6.19
CA ASP A 141 12.42 -2.91 -6.44
C ASP A 141 12.39 -3.70 -5.12
N PRO A 142 11.30 -4.42 -4.80
CA PRO A 142 11.23 -5.24 -3.59
C PRO A 142 12.19 -6.44 -3.60
N ARG A 143 12.84 -6.73 -4.73
CA ARG A 143 13.87 -7.77 -4.89
C ARG A 143 15.29 -7.20 -4.94
N ALA A 144 15.49 -5.93 -4.61
CA ALA A 144 16.82 -5.35 -4.49
C ALA A 144 17.72 -6.18 -3.57
N SER A 145 18.91 -6.50 -4.05
CA SER A 145 19.88 -7.37 -3.37
C SER A 145 20.75 -6.59 -2.38
N ALA A 146 21.49 -7.33 -1.54
CA ALA A 146 22.50 -6.75 -0.66
C ALA A 146 23.57 -5.96 -1.45
N GLU A 147 23.92 -6.41 -2.65
CA GLU A 147 24.88 -5.70 -3.51
C GLU A 147 24.31 -4.36 -4.02
N ASP A 148 23.02 -4.31 -4.36
CA ASP A 148 22.38 -3.06 -4.76
C ASP A 148 22.35 -2.06 -3.61
N MET A 149 22.10 -2.56 -2.39
CA MET A 149 22.17 -1.75 -1.18
C MET A 149 23.58 -1.25 -0.91
N ARG A 150 24.62 -2.09 -1.07
CA ARG A 150 26.03 -1.66 -0.96
C ARG A 150 26.37 -0.54 -1.94
N ARG A 151 25.88 -0.61 -3.19
CA ARG A 151 26.07 0.45 -4.19
C ARG A 151 25.34 1.75 -3.80
N CYS A 152 24.10 1.64 -3.33
CA CYS A 152 23.35 2.81 -2.84
C CYS A 152 24.07 3.46 -1.64
N ARG A 153 24.53 2.66 -0.68
CA ARG A 153 25.34 3.12 0.45
C ARG A 153 26.59 3.87 -0.01
N ALA A 154 27.40 3.27 -0.88
CA ALA A 154 28.60 3.91 -1.40
C ALA A 154 28.27 5.23 -2.11
N PHE A 155 27.16 5.28 -2.84
CA PHE A 155 26.69 6.52 -3.48
C PHE A 155 26.30 7.59 -2.46
N ILE A 156 25.55 7.24 -1.40
CA ILE A 156 25.17 8.15 -0.31
C ILE A 156 26.42 8.66 0.40
N GLU A 157 27.34 7.78 0.79
CA GLU A 157 28.58 8.14 1.49
C GLU A 157 29.47 9.05 0.62
N SER A 158 29.46 8.88 -0.70
CA SER A 158 30.18 9.76 -1.65
C SER A 158 29.62 11.18 -1.76
N ARG A 159 28.41 11.44 -1.23
CA ARG A 159 27.80 12.77 -1.33
C ARG A 159 28.57 13.80 -0.47
N PRO A 160 28.81 15.01 -0.99
CA PRO A 160 29.76 15.96 -0.40
C PRO A 160 29.26 16.60 0.89
N ASN A 161 27.95 16.71 1.11
CA ASN A 161 27.37 17.39 2.26
C ASN A 161 26.10 16.68 2.77
N ALA A 162 25.63 17.10 3.95
CA ALA A 162 24.46 16.51 4.61
C ALA A 162 23.18 16.66 3.77
N GLU A 163 23.01 17.77 3.05
CA GLU A 163 21.83 18.01 2.21
C GLU A 163 21.74 17.01 1.04
N ALA A 164 22.85 16.79 0.34
CA ALA A 164 22.92 15.85 -0.77
C ALA A 164 22.74 14.39 -0.30
N ARG A 165 23.22 14.06 0.91
CA ARG A 165 22.91 12.76 1.55
C ARG A 165 21.44 12.65 1.90
N TRP A 166 20.88 13.69 2.48
CA TRP A 166 19.48 13.76 2.88
C TRP A 166 18.55 13.51 1.70
N THR A 167 18.80 14.14 0.54
CA THR A 167 18.01 13.92 -0.68
C THR A 167 17.95 12.44 -1.10
N GLN A 168 19.02 11.67 -0.90
CA GLN A 168 19.02 10.24 -1.22
C GLN A 168 18.34 9.41 -0.14
N LEU A 169 18.56 9.75 1.14
CA LEU A 169 17.95 9.06 2.28
C LEU A 169 16.42 9.23 2.31
N THR A 170 15.91 10.39 1.93
CA THR A 170 14.47 10.66 1.88
C THR A 170 13.75 9.90 0.76
N LYS A 171 14.45 9.27 -0.19
CA LYS A 171 13.80 8.36 -1.16
C LYS A 171 13.14 7.16 -0.49
N PHE A 172 13.58 6.82 0.72
CA PHE A 172 13.06 5.71 1.51
C PHE A 172 12.02 6.13 2.56
N ALA A 173 11.62 7.40 2.57
CA ALA A 173 10.63 7.93 3.50
C ALA A 173 9.56 8.76 2.77
N ASP A 174 8.32 8.65 3.22
CA ASP A 174 7.20 9.46 2.78
C ASP A 174 6.89 10.56 3.82
N GLU A 175 6.42 11.69 3.32
CA GLU A 175 6.04 12.86 4.12
C GLU A 175 4.83 12.60 5.01
N ARG A 176 4.05 11.55 4.72
CA ARG A 176 2.82 11.20 5.46
C ARG A 176 2.94 9.90 6.24
N GLY A 177 3.82 9.00 5.84
CA GLY A 177 3.90 7.64 6.36
C GLY A 177 5.16 7.28 7.16
N GLY A 178 6.19 8.14 7.19
CA GLY A 178 7.49 7.77 7.75
C GLY A 178 8.28 6.92 6.77
N PHE A 179 8.95 5.85 7.22
CA PHE A 179 9.67 4.99 6.28
C PHE A 179 8.73 4.23 5.36
N ASN A 180 9.06 4.22 4.07
CA ASN A 180 8.32 3.44 3.06
C ASN A 180 8.39 1.96 3.41
N THR A 181 7.34 1.23 3.07
CA THR A 181 7.24 -0.20 3.37
C THR A 181 6.85 -1.04 2.16
N TRP A 182 7.27 -2.30 2.18
CA TRP A 182 6.81 -3.34 1.27
C TRP A 182 5.94 -4.34 2.01
N HIS A 183 4.88 -4.84 1.36
CA HIS A 183 4.15 -5.99 1.87
C HIS A 183 4.99 -7.25 1.77
N LEU A 184 4.82 -8.19 2.71
CA LEU A 184 5.60 -9.42 2.75
C LEU A 184 5.54 -10.20 1.43
N GLY A 185 4.35 -10.31 0.83
CA GLY A 185 4.15 -10.95 -0.47
C GLY A 185 4.95 -10.33 -1.62
N GLN A 186 5.20 -9.02 -1.58
CA GLN A 186 6.00 -8.33 -2.62
C GLN A 186 7.48 -8.67 -2.52
N THR A 187 7.96 -8.93 -1.31
CA THR A 187 9.38 -9.15 -1.01
C THR A 187 9.82 -10.61 -1.12
N GLY A 188 8.86 -11.53 -1.36
CA GLY A 188 9.09 -12.98 -1.38
C GLY A 188 9.23 -13.62 0.00
N LEU A 189 8.93 -12.87 1.08
CA LEU A 189 8.90 -13.39 2.46
C LEU A 189 7.59 -14.09 2.82
N ALA A 190 6.57 -13.97 1.98
CA ALA A 190 5.30 -14.64 2.15
C ALA A 190 4.67 -14.90 0.77
N PRO A 191 3.66 -15.79 0.70
CA PRO A 191 2.84 -15.92 -0.50
C PRO A 191 2.20 -14.59 -0.94
N ASP A 192 1.82 -14.53 -2.21
CA ASP A 192 1.29 -13.32 -2.87
C ASP A 192 -0.04 -12.80 -2.31
N TRP A 193 -0.72 -13.57 -1.47
CA TRP A 193 -1.96 -13.20 -0.81
C TRP A 193 -1.77 -12.59 0.60
N GLU A 194 -0.54 -12.55 1.12
CA GLU A 194 -0.21 -11.95 2.43
C GLU A 194 0.07 -10.44 2.28
N TRP A 195 -0.90 -9.62 2.68
CA TRP A 195 -0.83 -8.15 2.60
C TRP A 195 -0.99 -7.48 3.97
N GLY A 196 -1.40 -8.21 5.02
CA GLY A 196 -1.66 -7.63 6.33
C GLY A 196 -0.44 -7.10 7.09
N LYS A 197 0.79 -7.52 6.72
CA LYS A 197 2.03 -7.03 7.31
C LYS A 197 2.94 -6.40 6.25
N ALA A 198 3.59 -5.31 6.64
CA ALA A 198 4.59 -4.63 5.83
C ALA A 198 5.90 -4.49 6.61
N VAL A 199 7.00 -4.40 5.85
CA VAL A 199 8.38 -4.25 6.35
C VAL A 199 9.03 -3.05 5.69
N PRO A 200 10.07 -2.43 6.29
CA PRO A 200 10.71 -1.27 5.70
C PRO A 200 11.30 -1.60 4.33
N VAL A 201 11.26 -0.64 3.40
CA VAL A 201 11.87 -0.79 2.07
C VAL A 201 13.36 -1.10 2.16
N ILE A 202 14.04 -0.60 3.20
CA ILE A 202 15.43 -0.90 3.48
C ILE A 202 15.53 -2.32 4.05
N ARG A 203 15.85 -3.28 3.18
CA ARG A 203 15.95 -4.71 3.54
C ARG A 203 17.33 -5.07 4.09
N HIS A 204 18.38 -4.41 3.61
CA HIS A 204 19.78 -4.69 3.95
C HIS A 204 20.46 -3.47 4.56
N ASP A 205 21.55 -3.68 5.30
CA ASP A 205 22.31 -2.61 5.98
C ASP A 205 21.42 -1.70 6.85
N GLN A 206 20.37 -2.26 7.47
CA GLN A 206 19.39 -1.48 8.26
C GLN A 206 20.02 -0.71 9.41
N GLU A 207 21.00 -1.32 10.09
CA GLU A 207 21.75 -0.66 11.18
C GLU A 207 22.49 0.59 10.67
N TRP A 208 23.22 0.44 9.57
CA TRP A 208 23.90 1.56 8.93
C TRP A 208 22.90 2.62 8.47
N PHE A 209 21.80 2.21 7.84
CA PHE A 209 20.83 3.12 7.27
C PHE A 209 20.14 3.96 8.36
N LEU A 210 19.59 3.34 9.40
CA LEU A 210 18.93 4.07 10.49
C LEU A 210 19.89 5.07 11.12
N ARG A 211 21.10 4.62 11.48
CA ARG A 211 22.11 5.50 12.07
C ARG A 211 22.40 6.68 11.14
N THR A 212 22.72 6.40 9.89
CA THR A 212 23.08 7.43 8.89
C THR A 212 21.94 8.40 8.62
N PHE A 213 20.69 7.92 8.62
CA PHE A 213 19.50 8.76 8.43
C PHE A 213 19.40 9.83 9.51
N TYR A 214 19.43 9.42 10.78
CA TYR A 214 19.29 10.34 11.92
C TYR A 214 20.53 11.21 12.12
N GLU A 215 21.74 10.68 11.92
CA GLU A 215 22.98 11.48 11.95
C GLU A 215 22.98 12.55 10.85
N THR A 216 22.50 12.22 9.64
CA THR A 216 22.38 13.19 8.55
C THR A 216 21.32 14.24 8.87
N TRP A 217 20.19 13.86 9.46
CA TRP A 217 19.19 14.80 9.95
C TRP A 217 19.78 15.78 10.96
N LEU A 218 20.54 15.27 11.95
CA LEU A 218 21.23 16.09 12.95
C LEU A 218 22.26 17.03 12.32
N ALA A 219 23.05 16.54 11.36
CA ALA A 219 24.08 17.33 10.69
C ALA A 219 23.50 18.43 9.80
N ARG A 220 22.34 18.20 9.16
CA ARG A 220 21.62 19.18 8.34
C ARG A 220 20.93 20.24 9.18
N THR A 221 20.44 19.86 10.36
CA THR A 221 19.64 20.73 11.25
C THR A 221 20.48 21.38 12.36
N GLN A 222 21.77 21.65 12.08
CA GLN A 222 22.74 22.21 13.03
C GLN A 222 22.40 23.62 13.56
N ASP A 223 21.52 24.36 12.91
CA ASP A 223 21.04 25.64 13.42
C ASP A 223 19.68 25.52 14.09
N LEU A 224 18.64 25.23 13.32
CA LEU A 224 17.28 25.00 13.79
C LEU A 224 16.51 24.20 12.72
N PRO A 225 15.87 23.07 13.05
CA PRO A 225 15.04 22.34 12.10
C PRO A 225 13.78 23.13 11.73
N THR A 226 13.29 22.92 10.51
CA THR A 226 11.97 23.42 10.08
C THR A 226 10.83 22.56 10.65
N LEU A 227 9.58 23.02 10.53
CA LEU A 227 8.42 22.22 10.93
C LEU A 227 8.31 20.90 10.14
N ASP A 228 8.63 20.95 8.84
CA ASP A 228 8.65 19.75 8.00
C ASP A 228 9.72 18.76 8.45
N ASP A 229 10.87 19.25 8.91
CA ASP A 229 11.94 18.41 9.45
C ASP A 229 11.53 17.68 10.73
N LEU A 230 10.78 18.38 11.59
CA LEU A 230 10.25 17.82 12.83
C LEU A 230 9.12 16.81 12.55
N GLY A 231 8.22 17.12 11.61
CA GLY A 231 7.17 16.19 11.17
C GLY A 231 7.76 14.91 10.59
N ARG A 232 8.77 15.03 9.72
CA ARG A 232 9.50 13.87 9.19
C ARG A 232 10.23 13.09 10.29
N LEU A 233 10.85 13.79 11.24
CA LEU A 233 11.53 13.14 12.36
C LEU A 233 10.53 12.32 13.21
N GLN A 234 9.37 12.92 13.53
CA GLN A 234 8.31 12.25 14.27
C GLN A 234 7.85 10.97 13.56
N LEU A 235 7.54 11.06 12.27
CA LEU A 235 7.09 9.91 11.48
C LEU A 235 8.18 8.84 11.34
N ALA A 236 9.44 9.23 11.15
CA ALA A 236 10.57 8.31 11.13
C ALA A 236 10.77 7.58 12.47
N LEU A 237 10.67 8.29 13.60
CA LEU A 237 10.73 7.70 14.94
C LEU A 237 9.54 6.79 15.25
N GLN A 238 8.34 7.14 14.75
CA GLN A 238 7.18 6.26 14.84
C GLN A 238 7.40 4.97 14.08
N THR A 239 8.10 5.04 12.95
CA THR A 239 8.33 3.89 12.06
C THR A 239 9.61 3.09 12.33
N SER A 240 10.54 3.59 13.14
CA SER A 240 11.82 2.95 13.49
C SER A 240 11.73 1.94 14.63
N THR A 241 10.79 1.00 14.56
CA THR A 241 10.58 0.01 15.61
C THR A 241 10.68 -1.41 15.10
N ARG A 242 11.02 -2.32 16.00
CA ARG A 242 10.99 -3.76 15.71
C ARG A 242 9.60 -4.23 15.32
N TYR A 243 8.54 -3.62 15.87
CA TYR A 243 7.16 -3.92 15.51
C TYR A 243 6.89 -3.70 14.01
N LEU A 244 7.56 -2.72 13.39
CA LEU A 244 7.43 -2.41 11.97
C LEU A 244 8.49 -3.10 11.11
N GLY A 245 9.19 -4.11 11.64
CA GLY A 245 10.09 -4.98 10.88
C GLY A 245 11.54 -4.49 10.78
N TRP A 246 11.94 -3.52 11.61
CA TRP A 246 13.35 -3.18 11.75
C TRP A 246 14.12 -4.24 12.56
N ASP A 247 15.34 -4.52 12.12
CA ASP A 247 16.27 -5.42 12.79
C ASP A 247 16.57 -4.96 14.22
N ALA A 248 16.70 -5.93 15.13
CA ALA A 248 16.95 -5.69 16.54
C ALA A 248 18.26 -4.91 16.73
N ARG A 249 19.32 -5.23 15.97
CA ARG A 249 20.59 -4.51 16.05
C ARG A 249 20.46 -3.07 15.54
N ALA A 250 19.67 -2.86 14.49
CA ALA A 250 19.44 -1.53 13.96
C ALA A 250 18.74 -0.62 14.98
N VAL A 251 17.68 -1.12 15.62
CA VAL A 251 16.95 -0.39 16.68
C VAL A 251 17.84 -0.20 17.91
N GLU A 252 18.65 -1.18 18.28
CA GLU A 252 19.56 -1.07 19.42
C GLU A 252 20.69 -0.04 19.17
N THR A 253 21.24 0.00 17.95
CA THR A 253 22.21 1.02 17.54
C THR A 253 21.56 2.41 17.55
N LEU A 254 20.34 2.56 17.05
CA LEU A 254 19.58 3.81 17.16
C LEU A 254 19.42 4.22 18.64
N ARG A 255 18.99 3.29 19.49
CA ARG A 255 18.75 3.49 20.92
C ARG A 255 20.00 3.96 21.67
N THR A 256 21.13 3.35 21.40
CA THR A 256 22.36 3.53 22.18
C THR A 256 23.29 4.61 21.63
N GLN A 257 23.35 4.80 20.32
CA GLN A 257 24.33 5.69 19.69
C GLN A 257 23.74 7.02 19.23
N VAL A 258 22.45 7.07 18.88
CA VAL A 258 21.86 8.22 18.17
C VAL A 258 20.82 8.95 19.00
N LEU A 259 19.86 8.24 19.59
CA LEU A 259 18.78 8.85 20.36
C LEU A 259 19.26 9.74 21.53
N PRO A 260 20.32 9.40 22.28
CA PRO A 260 20.84 10.27 23.34
C PRO A 260 21.30 11.63 22.80
N THR A 261 22.00 11.63 21.65
CA THR A 261 22.47 12.86 21.00
C THR A 261 21.31 13.67 20.44
N LEU A 262 20.33 13.01 19.81
CA LEU A 262 19.13 13.65 19.31
C LEU A 262 18.30 14.30 20.43
N SER A 263 18.12 13.60 21.55
CA SER A 263 17.42 14.14 22.72
C SER A 263 18.13 15.37 23.29
N ALA A 264 19.44 15.25 23.56
CA ALA A 264 20.23 16.37 24.07
C ALA A 264 20.18 17.59 23.14
N ARG A 265 20.15 17.34 21.83
CA ARG A 265 20.02 18.38 20.81
C ARG A 265 18.66 19.07 20.86
N LEU A 266 17.56 18.33 20.90
CA LEU A 266 16.21 18.89 20.98
C LEU A 266 16.01 19.67 22.29
N ASP A 267 16.54 19.18 23.40
CA ASP A 267 16.45 19.85 24.70
C ASP A 267 17.25 21.16 24.74
N ALA A 268 18.46 21.17 24.18
CA ALA A 268 19.26 22.39 24.06
C ALA A 268 18.59 23.48 23.20
N GLN A 269 17.63 23.10 22.36
CA GLN A 269 16.93 24.00 21.45
C GLN A 269 15.46 24.24 21.81
N ASP A 270 14.97 23.68 22.92
CA ASP A 270 13.54 23.64 23.26
C ASP A 270 12.86 25.01 23.15
N ALA A 271 13.43 26.04 23.79
CA ALA A 271 12.87 27.38 23.76
C ALA A 271 12.77 27.97 22.33
N ARG A 272 13.75 27.69 21.47
CA ARG A 272 13.78 28.16 20.08
C ARG A 272 12.82 27.36 19.21
N LEU A 273 12.71 26.05 19.43
CA LEU A 273 11.78 25.17 18.72
C LEU A 273 10.33 25.53 19.05
N ARG A 274 10.00 25.72 20.33
CA ARG A 274 8.65 26.14 20.76
C ARG A 274 8.26 27.53 20.25
N ALA A 275 9.24 28.38 19.95
CA ALA A 275 9.02 29.71 19.40
C ALA A 275 8.88 29.73 17.86
N LEU A 276 8.96 28.59 17.17
CA LEU A 276 8.80 28.53 15.71
C LEU A 276 7.38 28.95 15.29
N PRO A 277 7.22 29.81 14.27
CA PRO A 277 5.90 30.19 13.77
C PRO A 277 5.13 28.96 13.25
N GLY A 278 3.90 28.76 13.72
CA GLY A 278 3.08 27.60 13.33
C GLY A 278 3.45 26.29 14.03
N MET A 279 4.38 26.32 15.00
CA MET A 279 4.70 25.17 15.83
C MET A 279 3.54 24.83 16.76
N ASP A 280 3.08 23.59 16.66
CA ASP A 280 2.10 23.05 17.58
C ASP A 280 2.83 22.38 18.76
N PRO A 281 2.57 22.78 20.02
CA PRO A 281 3.30 22.27 21.18
C PRO A 281 3.34 20.74 21.31
N TRP A 282 2.31 20.04 20.82
CA TRP A 282 2.25 18.58 20.91
C TRP A 282 3.25 17.86 20.01
N VAL A 283 3.75 18.48 18.93
CA VAL A 283 4.67 17.81 18.01
C VAL A 283 6.00 17.50 18.70
N LEU A 284 6.55 18.49 19.40
CA LEU A 284 7.82 18.33 20.12
C LEU A 284 7.68 17.33 21.28
N ASP A 285 6.56 17.40 22.01
CA ASP A 285 6.28 16.48 23.11
C ASP A 285 6.06 15.05 22.57
N ALA A 286 5.37 14.86 21.44
CA ALA A 286 5.20 13.56 20.78
C ALA A 286 6.53 12.96 20.29
N ILE A 287 7.44 13.80 19.77
CA ILE A 287 8.80 13.36 19.41
C ILE A 287 9.53 12.86 20.66
N ARG A 288 9.50 13.62 21.76
CA ARG A 288 10.13 13.23 23.03
C ARG A 288 9.56 11.94 23.59
N ASP A 289 8.23 11.83 23.65
CA ASP A 289 7.55 10.62 24.11
C ASP A 289 7.95 9.41 23.27
N ARG A 290 8.07 9.58 21.95
CA ARG A 290 8.49 8.49 21.07
C ARG A 290 9.95 8.11 21.28
N MET A 291 10.87 9.07 21.41
CA MET A 291 12.26 8.78 21.73
C MET A 291 12.37 8.06 23.08
N GLN A 292 11.62 8.50 24.09
CA GLN A 292 11.63 7.89 25.42
C GLN A 292 11.07 6.46 25.40
N SER A 293 9.99 6.22 24.64
CA SER A 293 9.45 4.88 24.37
C SER A 293 10.53 3.98 23.74
N LEU A 294 11.23 4.46 22.71
CA LEU A 294 12.33 3.69 22.08
C LEU A 294 13.52 3.43 23.01
N LEU A 295 13.85 4.39 23.88
CA LEU A 295 14.94 4.26 24.86
C LEU A 295 14.64 3.21 25.92
N THR A 296 13.39 3.14 26.37
CA THR A 296 12.97 2.30 27.50
C THR A 296 12.38 0.96 27.09
N ARG A 297 11.70 0.90 25.95
CA ARG A 297 10.98 -0.27 25.45
C ARG A 297 11.13 -0.42 23.93
N PRO A 298 12.36 -0.66 23.42
CA PRO A 298 12.58 -0.86 21.98
C PRO A 298 11.82 -2.08 21.41
N ASP A 299 11.45 -3.02 22.28
CA ASP A 299 10.72 -4.24 21.95
C ASP A 299 9.20 -4.14 22.23
N GLU A 300 8.66 -2.97 22.57
CA GLU A 300 7.24 -2.81 22.86
C GLU A 300 6.37 -3.21 21.65
N GLY A 301 5.41 -4.11 21.86
CA GLY A 301 4.58 -4.67 20.79
C GLY A 301 5.26 -5.78 19.97
N VAL A 302 6.48 -6.17 20.31
CA VAL A 302 7.18 -7.32 19.74
C VAL A 302 7.27 -8.40 20.79
N GLU A 303 6.63 -9.54 20.53
CA GLU A 303 6.79 -10.70 21.41
C GLU A 303 8.23 -11.19 21.30
N PRO A 304 8.88 -11.54 22.43
CA PRO A 304 10.25 -12.01 22.41
C PRO A 304 10.35 -13.21 21.48
N LEU A 305 11.23 -13.11 20.49
CA LEU A 305 11.51 -14.19 19.55
C LEU A 305 11.89 -15.44 20.35
N PRO A 306 11.10 -16.53 20.34
CA PRO A 306 11.58 -17.80 20.85
C PRO A 306 12.80 -18.21 20.01
N PRO A 307 13.78 -18.90 20.62
CA PRO A 307 14.96 -19.37 19.88
C PRO A 307 14.51 -20.22 18.69
N LEU A 308 15.07 -19.93 17.51
CA LEU A 308 14.81 -20.68 16.28
C LEU A 308 15.01 -22.18 16.54
N PRO A 309 13.98 -23.02 16.34
CA PRO A 309 14.15 -24.46 16.44
C PRO A 309 14.89 -24.96 15.19
N GLY A 310 16.23 -25.01 15.28
CA GLY A 310 17.10 -25.55 14.23
C GLY A 310 17.55 -24.53 13.17
N THR A 311 18.27 -25.04 12.16
CA THR A 311 18.78 -24.23 11.03
C THR A 311 17.88 -24.48 9.81
N PRO A 312 17.23 -23.45 9.24
CA PRO A 312 16.39 -23.60 8.05
C PRO A 312 17.23 -24.07 6.85
N SER A 313 16.58 -24.81 5.94
CA SER A 313 17.23 -25.16 4.68
C SER A 313 17.32 -23.94 3.76
N PRO A 314 18.21 -23.91 2.74
CA PRO A 314 18.35 -22.76 1.84
C PRO A 314 17.10 -22.40 1.04
N GLY A 315 16.10 -23.28 0.98
CA GLY A 315 14.81 -23.05 0.32
C GLY A 315 13.70 -22.59 1.27
N ASP A 316 13.98 -22.46 2.57
CA ASP A 316 13.00 -22.03 3.56
C ASP A 316 13.13 -20.52 3.82
N ILE A 317 11.97 -19.87 3.89
CA ILE A 317 11.84 -18.44 4.22
C ILE A 317 11.51 -18.21 5.69
N GLY A 318 11.43 -19.27 6.51
CA GLY A 318 11.06 -19.10 7.90
C GLY A 318 10.61 -20.35 8.63
N VAL A 319 10.05 -20.14 9.81
CA VAL A 319 9.44 -21.14 10.68
C VAL A 319 8.04 -20.65 11.07
N ALA A 320 7.08 -21.55 11.12
CA ALA A 320 5.75 -21.35 11.67
C ALA A 320 5.56 -22.24 12.90
N ARG A 321 4.75 -21.80 13.87
CA ARG A 321 4.32 -22.62 15.01
C ARG A 321 2.93 -22.18 15.44
N LEU A 322 2.10 -23.14 15.80
CA LEU A 322 0.84 -22.84 16.48
C LEU A 322 1.10 -22.75 17.99
N ASP A 323 0.70 -21.67 18.64
CA ASP A 323 0.78 -21.54 20.09
C ASP A 323 -0.34 -22.33 20.80
N ASP A 324 -0.29 -22.35 22.13
CA ASP A 324 -1.29 -23.06 22.97
C ASP A 324 -2.68 -22.41 22.94
N THR A 325 -2.78 -21.17 22.45
CA THR A 325 -4.04 -20.43 22.27
C THR A 325 -4.66 -20.64 20.88
N GLY A 326 -3.94 -21.32 19.98
CA GLY A 326 -4.33 -21.50 18.58
C GLY A 326 -4.00 -20.32 17.68
N ALA A 327 -3.15 -19.39 18.13
CA ALA A 327 -2.58 -18.37 17.25
C ALA A 327 -1.40 -18.95 16.47
N LEU A 328 -1.21 -18.47 15.24
CA LEU A 328 -0.12 -18.86 14.38
C LEU A 328 1.01 -17.84 14.48
N ASP A 329 2.15 -18.28 14.98
CA ASP A 329 3.40 -17.53 15.02
C ASP A 329 4.21 -17.83 13.76
N LEU A 330 4.68 -16.79 13.07
CA LEU A 330 5.50 -16.88 11.86
C LEU A 330 6.81 -16.09 12.09
N TRP A 331 7.93 -16.78 11.97
CA TRP A 331 9.27 -16.22 11.95
C TRP A 331 9.80 -16.28 10.53
N LEU A 332 9.77 -15.16 9.83
CA LEU A 332 10.19 -15.07 8.44
C LEU A 332 11.61 -14.51 8.39
N ARG A 333 12.50 -15.25 7.75
CA ARG A 333 13.90 -14.91 7.52
C ARG A 333 14.24 -15.26 6.08
N ALA A 334 14.72 -14.28 5.33
CA ALA A 334 15.38 -14.56 4.07
C ALA A 334 16.83 -15.03 4.35
N THR A 335 17.20 -16.18 3.79
CA THR A 335 18.59 -16.68 3.78
C THR A 335 19.23 -16.44 2.38
N PRO A 336 20.53 -16.73 2.17
CA PRO A 336 21.49 -15.85 1.48
C PRO A 336 21.35 -15.70 -0.04
N THR A 337 20.45 -16.42 -0.73
CA THR A 337 20.13 -16.14 -2.13
C THR A 337 19.25 -14.90 -2.30
N SER A 338 18.52 -14.50 -1.24
CA SER A 338 17.59 -13.35 -1.22
C SER A 338 18.07 -12.17 -0.36
N GLY A 339 19.27 -12.27 0.21
CA GLY A 339 19.86 -11.28 1.12
C GLY A 339 19.21 -11.31 2.50
N ASP A 340 19.98 -10.98 3.54
CA ASP A 340 19.49 -10.96 4.92
C ASP A 340 18.40 -9.91 5.05
N PHE A 341 17.16 -10.33 5.24
CA PHE A 341 16.17 -9.50 5.91
C PHE A 341 16.34 -9.70 7.41
N GLY A 342 16.10 -8.63 8.18
CA GLY A 342 15.90 -8.77 9.61
C GLY A 342 14.85 -9.84 9.93
N ASP A 343 14.94 -10.44 11.12
CA ASP A 343 13.96 -11.42 11.58
C ASP A 343 12.57 -10.77 11.66
N VAL A 344 11.67 -11.13 10.73
CA VAL A 344 10.29 -10.62 10.73
C VAL A 344 9.42 -11.57 11.52
N TYR A 345 8.77 -11.06 12.56
CA TYR A 345 7.79 -11.80 13.33
C TYR A 345 6.37 -11.36 12.98
N VAL A 346 5.51 -12.33 12.66
CA VAL A 346 4.08 -12.12 12.42
C VAL A 346 3.30 -13.10 13.28
N ARG A 347 2.38 -12.58 14.08
CA ARG A 347 1.43 -13.40 14.83
C ARG A 347 0.03 -13.22 14.24
N ARG A 348 -0.64 -14.32 13.93
CA ARG A 348 -1.98 -14.36 13.34
C ARG A 348 -2.92 -15.06 14.30
N ALA A 349 -3.89 -14.31 14.84
CA ALA A 349 -4.95 -14.89 15.63
C ALA A 349 -5.88 -15.74 14.73
N SER A 350 -6.60 -16.69 15.33
CA SER A 350 -7.48 -17.61 14.59
C SER A 350 -8.63 -16.93 13.84
N TYR A 351 -9.01 -15.72 14.24
CA TYR A 351 -10.03 -14.90 13.57
C TYR A 351 -9.47 -13.97 12.48
N ASP A 352 -8.15 -14.00 12.23
CA ASP A 352 -7.54 -13.20 11.18
C ASP A 352 -7.91 -13.79 9.80
N SER A 353 -8.29 -12.92 8.87
CA SER A 353 -8.66 -13.30 7.49
C SER A 353 -7.56 -14.02 6.72
N GLU A 354 -6.30 -13.86 7.12
CA GLU A 354 -5.14 -14.51 6.50
C GLU A 354 -4.77 -15.84 7.20
N TYR A 355 -5.31 -16.13 8.38
CA TYR A 355 -4.99 -17.32 9.19
C TYR A 355 -5.30 -18.62 8.46
N GLU A 356 -6.51 -18.77 7.90
CA GLU A 356 -6.92 -19.98 7.19
C GLU A 356 -6.06 -20.24 5.94
N LYS A 357 -5.65 -19.18 5.25
CA LYS A 357 -4.79 -19.27 4.07
C LYS A 357 -3.39 -19.75 4.47
N TRP A 358 -2.85 -19.25 5.58
CA TRP A 358 -1.58 -19.75 6.13
C TRP A 358 -1.65 -21.21 6.51
N LEU A 359 -2.69 -21.64 7.25
CA LEU A 359 -2.85 -23.06 7.59
C LEU A 359 -2.98 -23.96 6.35
N LYS A 360 -3.66 -23.49 5.30
CA LYS A 360 -3.74 -24.22 4.03
C LYS A 360 -2.37 -24.32 3.35
N TYR A 361 -1.56 -23.27 3.40
CA TYR A 361 -0.21 -23.25 2.83
C TYR A 361 0.76 -24.15 3.60
N LEU A 362 0.71 -24.10 4.93
CA LEU A 362 1.60 -24.86 5.82
C LEU A 362 1.17 -26.33 6.00
N GLY A 363 -0.08 -26.65 5.68
CA GLY A 363 -0.70 -27.94 5.97
C GLY A 363 -1.02 -28.13 7.46
N PRO A 364 -1.46 -29.33 7.88
CA PRO A 364 -1.92 -29.58 9.25
C PRO A 364 -0.78 -29.41 10.26
N LEU A 365 -0.93 -28.45 11.18
CA LEU A 365 0.07 -28.07 12.19
C LEU A 365 -0.47 -28.34 13.60
N ARG A 366 0.33 -28.96 14.48
CA ARG A 366 -0.03 -29.20 15.88
C ARG A 366 0.48 -28.06 16.78
N PRO A 367 -0.22 -27.75 17.90
CA PRO A 367 0.30 -26.83 18.90
C PRO A 367 1.73 -27.19 19.34
N GLY A 368 2.62 -26.21 19.37
CA GLY A 368 4.03 -26.35 19.76
C GLY A 368 4.95 -26.96 18.70
N GLU A 369 4.42 -27.55 17.62
CA GLU A 369 5.23 -28.16 16.56
C GLU A 369 5.79 -27.07 15.63
N PRO A 370 7.13 -26.93 15.49
CA PRO A 370 7.70 -26.02 14.52
C PRO A 370 7.62 -26.59 13.11
N ARG A 371 7.33 -25.73 12.13
CA ARG A 371 7.29 -26.08 10.72
C ARG A 371 8.08 -25.09 9.88
N PHE A 372 9.02 -25.58 9.09
CA PHE A 372 9.72 -24.72 8.14
C PHE A 372 8.79 -24.30 7.01
N ILE A 373 8.89 -23.03 6.62
CA ILE A 373 8.05 -22.40 5.62
C ILE A 373 8.84 -22.38 4.31
N PRO A 374 8.40 -23.10 3.26
CA PRO A 374 9.08 -23.06 1.98
C PRO A 374 8.92 -21.69 1.33
N ALA A 375 9.95 -21.26 0.60
CA ALA A 375 9.87 -20.07 -0.24
C ALA A 375 8.73 -20.21 -1.28
N PRO A 376 7.95 -19.13 -1.51
CA PRO A 376 6.84 -19.14 -2.46
C PRO A 376 7.26 -19.23 -3.93
#